data_AF-A0A835JCK6-F1
#
_entry.id   AF-A0A835JCK6-F1
#
_cell.length_a   1.000
_cell.length_b   1.000
_cell.length_c   1.000
_cell.angle_alpha   90.00
_cell.angle_beta   90.00
_cell.angle_gamma   90.00
#
_symmetry.space_group_name_H-M   'P 1'
#
loop_
_entity.id
_entity.type
_entity.pdbx_description
1 polymer ?
#
loop_
_entity_poly.entity_id
_entity_poly.type
_entity_poly.pdbx_seq_one_letter_code
_entity_poly.pdbx_strand_id
1 'polypeptide(L)'
;MPAGHGLRSRTRDLFARPFRKKGYIPLTTYLRTYKIGDYVDIKVNGAVHKGMPHKFYHGRTGRVWNVTKRAIGVEVNKQLLKGFILLEIELTLYLLLDFLIPAPPSKVGNRIIRKRIHVRVEHLLPSRCTEEFRLRKKKNDQLKAEAKARGEVICTKRQPKGPKPGFMVEGATLETVTPIPYDVVNDLKGGY
;
A
#
# COMPACT_ATOMS: atom_id res chain seq x y z
N MET A 1 -13.68 -30.57 -4.89
CA MET A 1 -13.63 -30.17 -3.46
C MET A 1 -13.85 -28.66 -3.35
N PRO A 2 -14.98 -28.17 -2.81
CA PRO A 2 -15.14 -26.74 -2.56
C PRO A 2 -14.10 -26.27 -1.53
N ALA A 3 -13.35 -25.21 -1.85
CA ALA A 3 -12.29 -24.72 -0.98
C ALA A 3 -12.85 -24.12 0.32
N GLY A 4 -12.36 -24.58 1.47
CA GLY A 4 -12.70 -23.99 2.77
C GLY A 4 -12.24 -22.53 2.84
N HIS A 5 -13.17 -21.58 2.73
CA HIS A 5 -12.88 -20.14 2.77
C HIS A 5 -12.81 -19.63 4.22
N GLY A 6 -11.80 -20.06 4.97
CA GLY A 6 -11.58 -19.61 6.34
C GLY A 6 -11.19 -18.13 6.42
N LEU A 7 -11.84 -17.39 7.33
CA LEU A 7 -11.63 -15.95 7.57
C LEU A 7 -10.15 -15.59 7.84
N ARG A 8 -9.40 -16.53 8.43
CA ARG A 8 -7.98 -16.36 8.82
C ARG A 8 -7.05 -17.37 8.14
N SER A 9 -7.44 -17.93 6.98
CA SER A 9 -6.51 -18.79 6.24
C SER A 9 -5.27 -18.02 5.76
N ARG A 10 -4.08 -18.64 5.83
CA ARG A 10 -2.80 -18.02 5.43
C ARG A 10 -2.46 -16.72 6.18
N THR A 11 -2.88 -16.57 7.44
CA THR A 11 -2.56 -15.37 8.25
C THR A 11 -1.46 -15.58 9.28
N ARG A 12 -0.74 -16.71 9.25
CA ARG A 12 0.32 -17.03 10.22
C ARG A 12 1.29 -15.87 10.36
N ASP A 13 1.88 -15.45 9.24
CA ASP A 13 2.92 -14.40 9.26
C ASP A 13 2.31 -12.98 9.23
N LEU A 14 1.11 -12.83 8.67
CA LEU A 14 0.41 -11.54 8.58
C LEU A 14 -0.05 -10.99 9.94
N PHE A 15 -0.49 -11.88 10.84
CA PHE A 15 -0.99 -11.53 12.18
C PHE A 15 -0.01 -11.86 13.30
N ALA A 16 1.03 -12.67 13.03
CA ALA A 16 2.12 -12.84 13.97
C ALA A 16 2.80 -11.49 14.24
N ARG A 17 3.19 -11.30 15.50
CA ARG A 17 3.96 -10.13 15.91
C ARG A 17 5.45 -10.44 15.76
N PRO A 18 6.25 -9.48 15.26
CA PRO A 18 7.67 -9.69 15.07
C PRO A 18 8.41 -9.84 16.40
N PHE A 19 9.65 -10.30 16.33
CA PHE A 19 10.52 -10.43 17.49
C PHE A 19 10.65 -9.10 18.25
N ARG A 20 10.74 -9.16 19.59
CA ARG A 20 10.75 -7.99 20.51
C ARG A 20 9.53 -7.07 20.45
N LYS A 21 8.48 -7.46 19.73
CA LYS A 21 7.19 -6.76 19.70
C LYS A 21 6.07 -7.66 20.19
N LYS A 22 6.32 -8.62 21.08
CA LYS A 22 5.28 -9.44 21.74
C LYS A 22 4.74 -8.70 22.99
N GLY A 23 3.67 -9.19 23.62
CA GLY A 23 3.12 -8.64 24.88
C GLY A 23 1.95 -7.66 24.70
N TYR A 24 1.69 -6.79 25.67
CA TYR A 24 0.60 -5.81 25.58
C TYR A 24 0.95 -4.63 24.66
N ILE A 25 -0.07 -3.91 24.17
CA ILE A 25 0.10 -2.75 23.27
C ILE A 25 0.33 -1.49 24.14
N PRO A 26 1.27 -0.59 23.78
CA PRO A 26 1.44 0.66 24.51
C PRO A 26 0.18 1.54 24.48
N LEU A 27 -0.06 2.27 25.57
CA LEU A 27 -1.25 3.12 25.74
C LEU A 27 -1.39 4.23 24.68
N THR A 28 -0.27 4.64 24.06
CA THR A 28 -0.26 5.66 22.99
C THR A 28 -1.21 5.35 21.85
N THR A 29 -1.39 4.07 21.49
CA THR A 29 -2.31 3.68 20.41
C THR A 29 -3.76 3.97 20.79
N TYR A 30 -4.15 3.75 22.05
CA TYR A 30 -5.50 4.00 22.54
C TYR A 30 -5.81 5.48 22.69
N LEU A 31 -4.83 6.27 23.14
CA LEU A 31 -4.99 7.71 23.36
C LEU A 31 -4.93 8.52 22.06
N ARG A 32 -4.64 7.88 20.94
CA ARG A 32 -4.49 8.58 19.66
C ARG A 32 -5.86 8.99 19.12
N THR A 33 -6.06 10.29 18.96
CA THR A 33 -7.29 10.87 18.40
C THR A 33 -7.26 10.85 16.88
N TYR A 34 -8.38 10.48 16.26
CA TYR A 34 -8.58 10.51 14.81
C TYR A 34 -9.76 11.40 14.47
N LYS A 35 -9.63 12.16 13.38
CA LYS A 35 -10.70 13.02 12.87
C LYS A 35 -11.26 12.45 11.58
N ILE A 36 -12.51 12.81 11.29
CA ILE A 36 -13.15 12.45 10.02
C ILE A 36 -12.33 13.05 8.88
N GLY A 37 -12.04 12.24 7.87
CA GLY A 37 -11.26 12.63 6.72
C GLY A 37 -9.75 12.42 6.83
N ASP A 38 -9.23 12.00 7.99
CA ASP A 38 -7.82 11.61 8.14
C ASP A 38 -7.48 10.34 7.36
N TYR A 39 -6.23 10.25 6.93
CA TYR A 39 -5.68 9.03 6.31
C TYR A 39 -5.09 8.12 7.38
N VAL A 40 -5.52 6.87 7.39
CA VAL A 40 -5.12 5.87 8.38
C VAL A 40 -4.71 4.58 7.68
N ASP A 41 -3.69 3.94 8.23
CA ASP A 41 -3.23 2.64 7.79
C ASP A 41 -3.85 1.55 8.66
N ILE A 42 -4.46 0.56 8.02
CA ILE A 42 -5.02 -0.60 8.70
C ILE A 42 -3.91 -1.62 8.91
N LYS A 43 -3.37 -1.68 10.12
CA LYS A 43 -2.34 -2.65 10.50
C LYS A 43 -2.80 -3.42 11.72
N VAL A 44 -3.20 -4.67 11.50
CA VAL A 44 -3.68 -5.57 12.54
C VAL A 44 -2.60 -5.86 13.56
N ASN A 45 -3.00 -5.83 14.83
CA ASN A 45 -2.18 -6.25 15.96
C ASN A 45 -2.74 -7.56 16.51
N GLY A 46 -1.96 -8.65 16.42
CA GLY A 46 -2.38 -9.98 16.84
C GLY A 46 -2.65 -10.13 18.35
N ALA A 47 -2.24 -9.18 19.19
CA ALA A 47 -2.52 -9.23 20.64
C ALA A 47 -3.98 -8.91 21.00
N VAL A 48 -4.73 -8.25 20.09
CA VAL A 48 -6.14 -7.91 20.29
C VAL A 48 -6.96 -8.62 19.23
N HIS A 49 -7.89 -9.47 19.65
CA HIS A 49 -8.67 -10.30 18.72
C HIS A 49 -9.98 -9.64 18.26
N LYS A 50 -10.54 -8.73 19.08
CA LYS A 50 -11.84 -8.09 18.80
C LYS A 50 -11.66 -6.95 17.79
N GLY A 51 -12.64 -6.76 16.91
CA GLY A 51 -12.64 -5.65 15.95
C GLY A 51 -11.54 -5.72 14.89
N MET A 52 -10.95 -6.91 14.72
CA MET A 52 -9.99 -7.20 13.68
C MET A 52 -10.67 -7.17 12.29
N PRO A 53 -10.09 -6.48 11.31
CA PRO A 53 -10.54 -6.55 9.93
C PRO A 53 -10.15 -7.87 9.28
N HIS A 54 -10.84 -8.23 8.19
CA HIS A 54 -10.42 -9.35 7.34
C HIS A 54 -9.03 -9.08 6.74
N LYS A 55 -8.20 -10.14 6.61
CA LYS A 55 -6.80 -10.08 6.17
C LYS A 55 -6.56 -9.30 4.88
N PHE A 56 -7.54 -9.26 3.98
CA PHE A 56 -7.47 -8.51 2.72
C PHE A 56 -7.18 -7.00 2.92
N TYR A 57 -7.68 -6.44 4.03
CA TYR A 57 -7.55 -5.01 4.33
C TYR A 57 -6.29 -4.66 5.13
N HIS A 58 -5.52 -5.67 5.56
CA HIS A 58 -4.25 -5.42 6.24
C HIS A 58 -3.25 -4.75 5.31
N GLY A 59 -2.57 -3.71 5.81
CA GLY A 59 -1.64 -2.89 5.03
C GLY A 59 -2.31 -1.95 4.04
N ARG A 60 -3.64 -1.79 4.06
CA ARG A 60 -4.34 -0.80 3.22
C ARG A 60 -4.47 0.51 3.96
N THR A 61 -4.18 1.60 3.26
CA THR A 61 -4.50 2.96 3.70
C THR A 61 -5.93 3.27 3.29
N GLY A 62 -6.68 3.89 4.20
CA GLY A 62 -8.03 4.35 3.96
C GLY A 62 -8.28 5.72 4.56
N ARG A 63 -9.47 6.26 4.28
CA ARG A 63 -9.92 7.54 4.85
C ARG A 63 -10.93 7.28 5.96
N VAL A 64 -10.81 7.99 7.07
CA VAL A 64 -11.78 7.91 8.18
C VAL A 64 -13.11 8.50 7.72
N TRP A 65 -14.18 7.70 7.77
CA TRP A 65 -15.54 8.14 7.42
C TRP A 65 -16.39 8.43 8.66
N ASN A 66 -16.17 7.71 9.76
CA ASN A 66 -16.92 7.87 11.01
C ASN A 66 -16.05 7.44 12.20
N VAL A 67 -16.35 7.98 13.38
CA VAL A 67 -15.67 7.66 14.64
C VAL A 67 -16.71 7.18 15.63
N THR A 68 -16.53 5.96 16.17
CA THR A 68 -17.40 5.40 17.21
C THR A 68 -16.62 5.32 18.53
N LYS A 69 -17.30 4.96 19.63
CA LYS A 69 -16.72 4.96 20.99
C LYS A 69 -15.42 4.17 21.13
N ARG A 70 -15.25 3.07 20.38
CA ARG A 70 -14.10 2.15 20.48
C ARG A 70 -13.50 1.76 19.12
N ALA A 71 -14.11 2.18 18.03
CA ALA A 71 -13.70 1.82 16.68
C ALA A 71 -13.82 3.00 15.74
N ILE A 72 -13.11 2.91 14.64
CA ILE A 72 -13.08 3.92 13.60
C ILE A 72 -13.59 3.27 12.33
N GLY A 73 -14.53 3.94 11.70
CA GLY A 73 -15.00 3.62 10.37
C GLY A 73 -13.97 4.09 9.35
N VAL A 74 -13.39 3.16 8.60
CA VAL A 74 -12.42 3.43 7.52
C VAL A 74 -13.01 3.02 6.17
N GLU A 75 -12.93 3.92 5.21
CA GLU A 75 -13.29 3.67 3.81
C GLU A 75 -12.05 3.20 3.05
N VAL A 76 -12.14 2.00 2.46
CA VAL A 76 -11.05 1.34 1.71
C VAL A 76 -11.60 0.77 0.41
N ASN A 77 -10.82 0.91 -0.66
CA ASN A 77 -11.15 0.32 -1.95
C ASN A 77 -10.81 -1.17 -1.96
N LYS A 78 -11.75 -2.00 -2.42
CA LYS A 78 -11.52 -3.41 -2.72
C LYS A 78 -11.61 -3.63 -4.22
N GLN A 79 -10.53 -4.12 -4.80
CA GLN A 79 -10.53 -4.70 -6.14
C GLN A 79 -11.14 -6.10 -6.04
N LEU A 80 -12.19 -6.37 -6.81
CA LEU A 80 -12.70 -7.72 -6.99
C LEU A 80 -12.03 -8.30 -8.22
N LEU A 81 -11.28 -9.38 -8.02
CA LEU A 81 -10.69 -10.17 -9.09
C LEU A 81 -11.14 -11.61 -8.90
N LYS A 82 -11.76 -12.21 -9.93
CA LYS A 82 -11.79 -13.67 -10.08
C LYS A 82 -11.99 -14.05 -11.56
N GLY A 83 -11.08 -14.90 -12.04
CA GLY A 83 -11.30 -15.87 -13.12
C GLY A 83 -10.90 -15.43 -14.51
N PHE A 84 -9.63 -15.65 -14.86
CA PHE A 84 -9.18 -15.81 -16.24
C PHE A 84 -9.77 -17.13 -16.77
N ILE A 85 -10.56 -17.11 -17.84
CA ILE A 85 -10.83 -18.29 -18.69
C ILE A 85 -10.73 -17.86 -20.16
N LEU A 86 -9.67 -18.38 -20.77
CA LEU A 86 -9.39 -18.69 -22.18
C LEU A 86 -9.79 -17.71 -23.29
N LEU A 87 -8.74 -17.12 -23.92
CA LEU A 87 -8.61 -17.18 -25.37
C LEU A 87 -8.71 -18.66 -25.78
N GLU A 88 -9.81 -19.05 -26.41
CA GLU A 88 -9.83 -19.74 -27.72
C GLU A 88 -11.29 -20.06 -28.11
N ILE A 89 -11.63 -19.65 -29.34
CA ILE A 89 -12.37 -20.41 -30.37
C ILE A 89 -13.72 -21.02 -29.93
N GLU A 90 -14.82 -20.45 -30.43
CA GLU A 90 -15.71 -21.17 -31.37
C GLU A 90 -16.70 -20.19 -32.03
N LEU A 91 -16.32 -19.74 -33.23
CA LEU A 91 -17.24 -19.64 -34.36
C LEU A 91 -17.74 -21.06 -34.63
N THR A 92 -18.93 -21.43 -34.14
CA THR A 92 -19.93 -22.35 -34.74
C THR A 92 -20.86 -22.83 -33.63
N LEU A 93 -22.15 -22.43 -33.71
CA LEU A 93 -23.37 -23.08 -33.15
C LEU A 93 -24.43 -22.06 -32.67
N TYR A 94 -24.65 -21.01 -33.45
CA TYR A 94 -25.80 -20.09 -33.31
C TYR A 94 -26.96 -20.46 -34.25
N LEU A 95 -27.38 -21.74 -34.32
CA LEU A 95 -28.53 -22.09 -35.16
C LEU A 95 -29.51 -23.12 -34.63
N LEU A 96 -29.48 -23.57 -33.36
CA LEU A 96 -30.42 -24.62 -32.97
C LEU A 96 -30.98 -24.69 -31.54
N LEU A 97 -30.97 -23.63 -30.71
CA LEU A 97 -31.77 -23.65 -29.46
C LEU A 97 -31.98 -22.24 -28.88
N ASP A 98 -32.90 -21.46 -29.48
CA ASP A 98 -33.50 -20.26 -28.87
C ASP A 98 -34.97 -20.53 -28.50
N PHE A 99 -35.23 -21.59 -27.73
CA PHE A 99 -36.52 -21.76 -27.06
C PHE A 99 -36.32 -22.26 -25.62
N LEU A 100 -36.88 -21.46 -24.70
CA LEU A 100 -37.14 -21.77 -23.30
C LEU A 100 -35.97 -21.57 -22.32
N ILE A 101 -35.88 -20.35 -21.75
CA ILE A 101 -35.68 -20.01 -20.32
C ILE A 101 -35.12 -18.56 -20.23
N PRO A 102 -35.79 -17.61 -19.55
CA PRO A 102 -35.17 -16.33 -19.21
C PRO A 102 -34.19 -16.54 -18.04
N ALA A 103 -32.90 -16.74 -18.36
CA ALA A 103 -31.85 -16.66 -17.35
C ALA A 103 -31.63 -15.19 -16.96
N PRO A 104 -31.66 -14.81 -15.67
CA PRO A 104 -31.31 -13.46 -15.26
C PRO A 104 -29.84 -13.18 -15.61
N PRO A 105 -29.48 -11.99 -16.12
CA PRO A 105 -28.08 -11.67 -16.38
C PRO A 105 -27.33 -11.61 -15.05
N SER A 106 -26.59 -12.67 -14.73
CA SER A 106 -25.65 -12.68 -13.62
C SER A 106 -24.51 -11.71 -13.94
N LYS A 107 -24.63 -10.47 -13.46
CA LYS A 107 -23.55 -9.47 -13.51
C LYS A 107 -22.38 -9.92 -12.63
N VAL A 108 -21.26 -10.27 -13.25
CA VAL A 108 -19.98 -10.46 -12.55
C VAL A 108 -18.91 -9.70 -13.32
N GLY A 109 -18.20 -8.75 -12.69
CA GLY A 109 -17.32 -7.80 -13.40
C GLY A 109 -16.11 -7.26 -12.62
N ASN A 110 -15.25 -6.51 -13.33
CA ASN A 110 -13.92 -6.01 -12.93
C ASN A 110 -13.94 -4.66 -12.17
N ARG A 111 -14.88 -4.45 -11.24
CA ARG A 111 -15.14 -3.13 -10.65
C ARG A 111 -14.44 -2.91 -9.31
N ILE A 112 -13.88 -1.72 -9.11
CA ILE A 112 -13.38 -1.26 -7.80
C ILE A 112 -14.58 -0.80 -6.97
N ILE A 113 -14.76 -1.42 -5.80
CA ILE A 113 -15.85 -1.08 -4.88
C ILE A 113 -15.25 -0.43 -3.63
N ARG A 114 -15.78 0.74 -3.26
CA ARG A 114 -15.48 1.37 -1.97
C ARG A 114 -16.21 0.61 -0.87
N LYS A 115 -15.48 0.13 0.12
CA LYS A 115 -16.02 -0.60 1.27
C LYS A 115 -15.79 0.22 2.53
N ARG A 116 -16.83 0.33 3.35
CA ARG A 116 -16.74 0.92 4.69
C ARG A 116 -16.59 -0.20 5.71
N ILE A 117 -15.61 -0.08 6.58
CA ILE A 117 -15.24 -1.11 7.55
C ILE A 117 -15.08 -0.44 8.91
N HIS A 118 -15.60 -1.07 9.96
CA HIS A 118 -15.28 -0.66 11.32
C HIS A 118 -14.10 -1.45 11.83
N VAL A 119 -13.05 -0.74 12.22
CA VAL A 119 -11.81 -1.32 12.74
C VAL A 119 -11.51 -0.66 14.08
N ARG A 120 -11.13 -1.41 15.10
CA ARG A 120 -10.77 -0.80 16.37
C ARG A 120 -9.44 -0.04 16.30
N VAL A 121 -9.28 0.90 17.23
CA VAL A 121 -8.13 1.83 17.28
C VAL A 121 -6.79 1.08 17.40
N GLU A 122 -6.76 -0.09 18.04
CA GLU A 122 -5.55 -0.91 18.23
C GLU A 122 -4.98 -1.47 16.91
N HIS A 123 -5.79 -1.47 15.84
CA HIS A 123 -5.43 -1.96 14.52
C HIS A 123 -5.25 -0.84 13.50
N LEU A 124 -5.23 0.41 13.96
CA LEU A 124 -5.10 1.58 13.12
C LEU A 124 -3.82 2.32 13.47
N LEU A 125 -3.16 2.83 12.43
CA LEU A 125 -2.01 3.69 12.53
C LEU A 125 -2.29 4.98 11.77
N PRO A 126 -1.83 6.14 12.26
CA PRO A 126 -1.86 7.37 11.47
C PRO A 126 -1.00 7.20 10.23
N SER A 127 -1.52 7.51 9.05
CA SER A 127 -0.75 7.38 7.82
C SER A 127 0.10 8.62 7.57
N ARG A 128 1.39 8.42 7.31
CA ARG A 128 2.33 9.51 6.96
C ARG A 128 2.32 9.89 5.48
N CYS A 129 1.54 9.19 4.65
CA CYS A 129 1.54 9.37 3.19
C CYS A 129 1.16 10.79 2.74
N THR A 130 0.45 11.56 3.57
CA THR A 130 0.03 12.94 3.24
C THR A 130 0.77 14.03 4.01
N GLU A 131 1.64 13.67 4.98
CA GLU A 131 2.30 14.65 5.84
C GLU A 131 3.23 15.57 5.03
N GLU A 132 4.12 14.98 4.23
CA GLU A 132 5.03 15.73 3.35
C GLU A 132 4.26 16.60 2.34
N PHE A 133 3.19 16.06 1.76
CA PHE A 133 2.35 16.80 0.83
C PHE A 133 1.70 18.03 1.48
N ARG A 134 1.18 17.89 2.70
CA ARG A 134 0.57 18.99 3.46
C ARG A 134 1.61 20.05 3.84
N LEU A 135 2.78 19.64 4.32
CA LEU A 135 3.88 20.55 4.66
C LEU A 135 4.33 21.34 3.43
N ARG A 136 4.47 20.66 2.29
CA ARG A 136 4.80 21.29 1.01
C ARG A 136 3.74 22.29 0.56
N LYS A 137 2.45 21.95 0.72
CA LYS A 137 1.36 22.89 0.37
C LYS A 137 1.47 24.18 1.20
N LYS A 138 1.64 24.06 2.52
CA LYS A 138 1.84 25.21 3.42
C LYS A 138 3.04 26.06 3.00
N LYS A 139 4.19 25.43 2.77
CA LYS A 139 5.42 26.12 2.32
C LYS A 139 5.20 26.83 0.97
N ASN A 140 4.55 26.17 0.02
CA ASN A 140 4.27 26.76 -1.28
C ASN A 140 3.30 27.94 -1.19
N ASP A 141 2.28 27.85 -0.33
CA ASP A 141 1.31 28.93 -0.13
C ASP A 141 1.99 30.16 0.52
N GLN A 142 2.92 29.95 1.47
CA GLN A 142 3.77 31.01 2.04
C GLN A 142 4.63 31.68 0.99
N LEU A 143 5.38 30.90 0.20
CA LEU A 143 6.25 31.43 -0.87
C LEU A 143 5.47 32.24 -1.90
N LYS A 144 4.24 31.81 -2.25
CA LYS A 144 3.36 32.56 -3.15
C LYS A 144 2.86 33.86 -2.55
N ALA A 145 2.54 33.87 -1.26
CA ALA A 145 2.12 35.09 -0.57
C ALA A 145 3.26 36.11 -0.51
N GLU A 146 4.48 35.67 -0.16
CA GLU A 146 5.68 36.50 -0.14
C GLU A 146 6.07 37.03 -1.52
N ALA A 147 5.93 36.20 -2.57
CA ALA A 147 6.14 36.62 -3.96
C ALA A 147 5.15 37.69 -4.38
N LYS A 148 3.87 37.49 -4.06
CA LYS A 148 2.80 38.44 -4.37
C LYS A 148 3.01 39.78 -3.66
N ALA A 149 3.51 39.77 -2.42
CA ALA A 149 3.86 40.98 -1.69
C ALA A 149 5.05 41.73 -2.34
N ARG A 150 6.02 41.01 -2.91
CA ARG A 150 7.17 41.58 -3.63
C ARG A 150 6.90 41.94 -5.09
N GLY A 151 5.79 41.48 -5.66
CA GLY A 151 5.46 41.64 -7.09
C GLY A 151 6.18 40.65 -8.02
N GLU A 152 6.80 39.61 -7.48
CA GLU A 152 7.54 38.59 -8.25
C GLU A 152 6.64 37.39 -8.61
N VAL A 153 6.90 36.75 -9.75
CA VAL A 153 6.22 35.50 -10.16
C VAL A 153 7.12 34.30 -9.87
N ILE A 154 6.70 33.42 -8.94
CA ILE A 154 7.49 32.24 -8.53
C ILE A 154 6.91 30.94 -9.08
N CYS A 155 7.78 30.07 -9.62
CA CYS A 155 7.44 28.69 -9.98
C CYS A 155 7.64 27.73 -8.79
N THR A 156 6.55 27.24 -8.19
CA THR A 156 6.60 26.26 -7.08
C THR A 156 6.46 24.80 -7.52
N LYS A 157 6.66 24.51 -8.82
CA LYS A 157 6.58 23.14 -9.34
C LYS A 157 7.83 22.35 -8.92
N ARG A 158 7.66 21.03 -8.69
CA ARG A 158 8.79 20.14 -8.38
C ARG A 158 9.61 19.94 -9.66
N GLN A 159 10.90 20.19 -9.57
CA GLN A 159 11.83 19.90 -10.65
C GLN A 159 12.42 18.50 -10.46
N PRO A 160 12.56 17.69 -11.52
CA PRO A 160 13.35 16.47 -11.45
C PRO A 160 14.81 16.81 -11.17
N LYS A 161 15.59 15.81 -10.74
CA LYS A 161 17.04 16.00 -10.54
C LYS A 161 17.68 16.35 -11.88
N GLY A 162 18.25 17.54 -11.97
CA GLY A 162 19.00 17.99 -13.14
C GLY A 162 20.34 17.28 -13.30
N PRO A 163 21.07 17.53 -14.41
CA PRO A 163 22.44 17.08 -14.56
C PRO A 163 23.31 17.61 -13.41
N LYS A 164 24.26 16.80 -12.94
CA LYS A 164 25.21 17.26 -11.92
C LYS A 164 25.99 18.44 -12.51
N PRO A 165 26.10 19.58 -11.82
CA PRO A 165 26.97 20.66 -12.26
C PRO A 165 28.44 20.18 -12.21
N GLY A 166 29.31 20.82 -13.01
CA GLY A 166 30.74 20.61 -12.91
C GLY A 166 31.22 20.96 -11.50
N PHE A 167 32.12 20.14 -10.95
CA PHE A 167 32.77 20.39 -9.67
C PHE A 167 34.26 20.06 -9.80
N MET A 168 35.12 20.89 -9.20
CA MET A 168 36.55 20.63 -9.14
C MET A 168 36.82 19.64 -8.00
N VAL A 169 37.63 18.61 -8.27
CA VAL A 169 38.11 17.66 -7.27
C VAL A 169 39.55 18.02 -6.96
N GLU A 170 39.82 18.57 -5.79
CA GLU A 170 41.19 18.82 -5.32
C GLU A 170 41.55 17.81 -4.22
N GLY A 171 42.77 17.27 -4.27
CA GLY A 171 43.35 16.46 -3.18
C GLY A 171 42.96 14.98 -3.14
N ALA A 172 42.42 14.40 -4.21
CA ALA A 172 42.24 12.95 -4.28
C ALA A 172 43.61 12.27 -4.46
N THR A 173 44.02 11.42 -3.52
CA THR A 173 45.11 10.46 -3.72
C THR A 173 44.69 9.52 -4.85
N LEU A 174 45.33 9.68 -6.01
CA LEU A 174 45.05 8.85 -7.19
C LEU A 174 45.72 7.49 -6.98
N GLU A 175 44.91 6.49 -6.62
CA GLU A 175 45.35 5.10 -6.62
C GLU A 175 45.17 4.51 -8.02
N THR A 176 46.28 4.20 -8.69
CA THR A 176 46.26 3.51 -9.99
C THR A 176 45.92 2.04 -9.78
N VAL A 177 44.67 1.67 -10.02
CA VAL A 177 44.23 0.26 -9.99
C VAL A 177 44.43 -0.35 -11.37
N THR A 178 45.28 -1.38 -11.47
CA THR A 178 45.45 -2.19 -12.66
C THR A 178 44.42 -3.34 -12.68
N PRO A 179 43.93 -3.79 -13.85
CA PRO A 179 43.03 -4.93 -13.92
C PRO A 179 43.74 -6.18 -13.39
N ILE A 180 43.12 -6.82 -12.39
CA ILE A 180 43.60 -8.09 -11.84
C ILE A 180 43.22 -9.20 -12.84
N PRO A 181 44.16 -10.10 -13.22
CA PRO A 181 43.86 -11.24 -14.07
C PRO A 181 42.86 -12.19 -13.39
N TYR A 182 42.06 -12.91 -14.18
CA TYR A 182 41.09 -13.87 -13.66
C TYR A 182 41.80 -15.08 -13.04
N ASP A 183 41.56 -15.33 -11.75
CA ASP A 183 41.92 -16.59 -11.11
C ASP A 183 40.77 -17.60 -11.28
N VAL A 184 41.06 -18.75 -11.91
CA VAL A 184 40.10 -19.84 -12.04
C VAL A 184 40.03 -20.57 -10.70
N VAL A 185 39.05 -20.21 -9.86
CA VAL A 185 38.80 -20.92 -8.60
C VAL A 185 37.90 -22.13 -8.88
N ASN A 186 38.46 -23.34 -8.74
CA ASN A 186 37.70 -24.59 -8.77
C ASN A 186 36.99 -24.79 -7.42
N ASP A 187 35.80 -24.22 -7.25
CA ASP A 187 35.02 -24.33 -6.00
C ASP A 187 34.38 -25.72 -5.76
N LEU A 188 34.68 -26.73 -6.56
CA LEU A 188 34.27 -28.11 -6.30
C LEU A 188 35.33 -29.11 -6.76
N LYS A 189 36.18 -29.58 -5.83
CA LYS A 189 36.60 -31.00 -5.65
C LYS A 189 37.87 -31.12 -4.80
N GLY A 190 37.70 -31.20 -3.48
CA GLY A 190 38.41 -32.16 -2.65
C GLY A 190 37.38 -33.19 -2.22
N GLY A 191 37.52 -34.43 -2.68
CA GLY A 191 36.61 -35.51 -2.31
C GLY A 191 36.65 -35.76 -0.81
N TYR A 192 35.50 -35.63 -0.15
CA TYR A 192 34.74 -36.64 0.62
C TYR A 192 33.36 -36.02 0.92
#